data_AF-A0A5P0J3R9-F1
#
_entry.id   AF-A0A5P0J3R9-F1
#
_cell.length_a   1.000
_cell.length_b   1.000
_cell.length_c   1.000
_cell.angle_alpha   90.00
_cell.angle_beta   90.00
_cell.angle_gamma   90.00
#
_symmetry.space_group_name_H-M   'P 1'
#
loop_
_entity.id
_entity.type
_entity.pdbx_description
1 polymer ?
#
loop_
_entity_poly.entity_id
_entity_poly.type
_entity_poly.pdbx_seq_one_letter_code
_entity_poly.pdbx_strand_id
1 'polypeptide(L)'
;GYHLPAKQTITLIEQNQLWRDAFYWLAWQNRILELRDVQLIGHNSYEQIRATLLSMIDWNEELRSRIGVMNYIHQRTRISRSVVAEVLAALRKGGYIEMNKGKLVAINRLPSEY
;
A
#
# COMPACT_ATOMS: atom_id res chain seq x y z
N GLY A 1 18.90 0.47 16.70
CA GLY A 1 18.80 0.74 15.26
C GLY A 1 20.01 1.52 14.83
N TYR A 2 20.58 1.23 13.67
CA TYR A 2 21.68 2.02 13.12
C TYR A 2 21.15 3.42 12.75
N HIS A 3 21.87 4.46 13.12
CA HIS A 3 21.53 5.85 12.82
C HIS A 3 22.77 6.57 12.31
N LEU A 4 22.65 7.24 11.18
CA LEU A 4 23.71 8.05 10.56
C LEU A 4 23.22 9.50 10.43
N PRO A 5 23.90 10.48 11.06
CA PRO A 5 23.55 11.89 10.93
C PRO A 5 23.57 12.37 9.47
N ALA A 6 22.57 13.15 9.06
CA ALA A 6 22.42 13.60 7.68
C ALA A 6 23.68 14.27 7.10
N LYS A 7 24.36 15.10 7.90
CA LYS A 7 25.62 15.75 7.48
C LYS A 7 26.72 14.73 7.15
N GLN A 8 26.85 13.69 7.96
CA GLN A 8 27.81 12.61 7.72
C GLN A 8 27.41 11.77 6.51
N THR A 9 26.11 11.49 6.34
CA THR A 9 25.57 10.78 5.17
C THR A 9 25.94 11.50 3.86
N ILE A 10 25.73 12.82 3.79
CA ILE A 10 26.06 13.61 2.59
C ILE A 10 27.54 13.53 2.28
N THR A 11 28.41 13.70 3.29
CA THR A 11 29.87 13.58 3.11
C THR A 11 30.27 12.21 2.58
N LEU A 12 29.67 11.12 3.10
CA LEU A 12 29.95 9.76 2.64
C LEU A 12 29.43 9.50 1.22
N ILE A 13 28.25 10.03 0.86
CA ILE A 13 27.72 9.92 -0.50
C ILE A 13 28.66 10.58 -1.50
N GLU A 14 29.16 11.78 -1.17
CA GLU A 14 30.12 12.52 -2.01
C GLU A 14 31.43 11.76 -2.16
N GLN A 15 32.05 11.37 -1.04
CA GLN A 15 33.34 10.69 -1.02
C GLN A 15 33.34 9.37 -1.79
N ASN A 16 32.22 8.64 -1.77
CA ASN A 16 32.08 7.35 -2.41
C ASN A 16 31.39 7.42 -3.78
N GLN A 17 31.12 8.63 -4.31
CA GLN A 17 30.47 8.82 -5.62
C GLN A 17 29.09 8.13 -5.73
N LEU A 18 28.35 8.07 -4.63
CA LEU A 18 27.08 7.32 -4.52
C LEU A 18 25.85 8.16 -4.89
N TRP A 19 26.03 9.35 -5.46
CA TRP A 19 24.92 10.25 -5.79
C TRP A 19 23.91 9.62 -6.73
N ARG A 20 24.37 8.78 -7.67
CA ARG A 20 23.48 8.07 -8.60
C ARG A 20 22.55 7.12 -7.87
N ASP A 21 23.08 6.28 -6.99
CA ASP A 21 22.30 5.29 -6.25
C ASP A 21 21.38 5.94 -5.21
N ALA A 22 21.89 6.99 -4.54
CA ALA A 22 21.08 7.82 -3.65
C ALA A 22 19.90 8.45 -4.40
N PHE A 23 20.11 8.95 -5.62
CA PHE A 23 19.06 9.52 -6.44
C PHE A 23 18.05 8.47 -6.92
N TYR A 24 18.49 7.28 -7.31
CA TYR A 24 17.57 6.18 -7.63
C TYR A 24 16.67 5.83 -6.44
N TRP A 25 17.24 5.77 -5.24
CA TRP A 25 16.47 5.52 -4.03
C TRP A 25 15.48 6.65 -3.72
N LEU A 26 15.90 7.91 -3.83
CA LEU A 26 15.02 9.08 -3.67
C LEU A 26 13.89 9.11 -4.71
N ALA A 27 14.19 8.81 -5.98
CA ALA A 27 13.20 8.74 -7.04
C ALA A 27 12.16 7.64 -6.77
N TRP A 28 12.61 6.48 -6.28
CA TRP A 28 11.71 5.42 -5.84
C TRP A 28 10.83 5.87 -4.67
N GLN A 29 11.40 6.52 -3.64
CA GLN A 29 10.62 7.06 -2.52
C GLN A 29 9.59 8.10 -2.99
N ASN A 30 9.98 9.03 -3.87
CA ASN A 30 9.08 10.03 -4.44
C ASN A 30 7.92 9.37 -5.20
N ARG A 31 8.17 8.33 -6.01
CA ARG A 31 7.11 7.59 -6.70
C ARG A 31 6.14 6.91 -5.71
N ILE A 32 6.65 6.36 -4.61
CA ILE A 32 5.80 5.77 -3.57
C ILE A 32 4.94 6.84 -2.87
N LEU A 33 5.51 8.03 -2.61
CA LEU A 33 4.78 9.17 -2.04
C LEU A 33 3.72 9.71 -3.00
N GLU A 34 4.04 9.85 -4.29
CA GLU A 34 3.09 10.28 -5.33
C GLU A 34 1.90 9.32 -5.43
N LEU A 35 2.16 8.01 -5.49
CA LEU A 35 1.10 6.98 -5.49
C LEU A 35 0.20 7.08 -4.25
N ARG A 36 0.79 7.41 -3.09
CA ARG A 36 0.03 7.62 -1.85
C ARG A 36 -0.78 8.91 -1.91
N ASP A 37 -0.24 9.99 -2.44
CA ASP A 37 -0.92 11.28 -2.52
C ASP A 37 -2.10 11.23 -3.50
N VAL A 38 -1.95 10.52 -4.62
CA VAL A 38 -3.07 10.19 -5.53
C VAL A 38 -4.17 9.44 -4.80
N GLN A 39 -3.84 8.55 -3.86
CA GLN A 39 -4.85 7.82 -3.07
C GLN A 39 -5.52 8.68 -1.98
N LEU A 40 -4.92 9.82 -1.58
CA LEU A 40 -5.39 10.65 -0.47
C LEU A 40 -6.23 11.86 -0.92
N ILE A 41 -6.07 12.33 -2.16
CA ILE A 41 -6.79 13.51 -2.66
C ILE A 41 -8.11 13.07 -3.32
N GLY A 42 -9.24 13.34 -2.67
CA GLY A 42 -10.57 13.33 -3.30
C GLY A 42 -11.29 11.99 -3.44
N HIS A 43 -10.69 10.87 -3.03
CA HIS A 43 -11.28 9.54 -3.21
C HIS A 43 -12.19 9.10 -2.05
N ASN A 44 -13.37 8.58 -2.38
CA ASN A 44 -14.30 8.04 -1.38
C ASN A 44 -13.67 6.83 -0.66
N SER A 45 -14.18 6.47 0.53
CA SER A 45 -13.64 5.36 1.34
C SER A 45 -13.51 4.05 0.54
N TYR A 46 -14.45 3.79 -0.37
CA TYR A 46 -14.44 2.61 -1.22
C TYR A 46 -13.29 2.63 -2.23
N GLU A 47 -13.06 3.73 -2.93
CA GLU A 47 -11.99 3.88 -3.92
C GLU A 47 -10.61 3.66 -3.31
N GLN A 48 -10.37 4.17 -2.10
CA GLN A 48 -9.12 3.93 -1.37
C GLN A 48 -8.95 2.45 -0.97
N ILE A 49 -10.03 1.81 -0.53
CA ILE A 49 -10.04 0.37 -0.22
C ILE A 49 -9.77 -0.44 -1.49
N ARG A 50 -10.42 -0.09 -2.60
CA ARG A 50 -10.26 -0.72 -3.92
C ARG A 50 -8.83 -0.59 -4.42
N ALA A 51 -8.26 0.61 -4.39
CA ALA A 51 -6.87 0.85 -4.77
C ALA A 51 -5.89 0.05 -3.90
N THR A 52 -6.16 -0.05 -2.60
CA THR A 52 -5.35 -0.87 -1.70
C THR A 52 -5.43 -2.36 -2.06
N LEU A 53 -6.62 -2.90 -2.32
CA LEU A 53 -6.81 -4.28 -2.73
C LEU A 53 -6.08 -4.60 -4.03
N LEU A 54 -6.16 -3.71 -5.03
CA LEU A 54 -5.42 -3.84 -6.29
C LEU A 54 -3.90 -3.86 -6.04
N SER A 55 -3.39 -3.01 -5.16
CA SER A 55 -1.97 -3.07 -4.81
C SER A 55 -1.56 -4.38 -4.13
N MET A 56 -2.47 -5.01 -3.37
CA MET A 56 -2.22 -6.25 -2.64
C MET A 56 -2.22 -7.50 -3.53
N ILE A 57 -2.99 -7.51 -4.63
CA ILE A 57 -3.04 -8.68 -5.53
C ILE A 57 -1.77 -8.79 -6.39
N ASP A 58 -1.10 -7.67 -6.65
CA ASP A 58 0.18 -7.62 -7.37
C ASP A 58 1.36 -8.16 -6.53
N TRP A 59 1.16 -8.43 -5.24
CA TRP A 59 2.18 -9.02 -4.38
C TRP A 59 2.35 -10.51 -4.66
N ASN A 60 3.58 -10.99 -4.46
CA ASN A 60 3.81 -12.42 -4.42
C ASN A 60 2.99 -13.11 -3.30
N GLU A 61 2.71 -14.39 -3.49
CA GLU A 61 1.82 -15.16 -2.61
C GLU A 61 2.36 -15.24 -1.17
N GLU A 62 3.67 -15.34 -1.01
CA GLU A 62 4.32 -15.39 0.30
C GLU A 62 4.05 -14.11 1.11
N LEU A 63 4.22 -12.93 0.51
CA LEU A 63 3.95 -11.66 1.17
C LEU A 63 2.45 -11.50 1.48
N ARG A 64 1.61 -11.84 0.51
CA ARG A 64 0.16 -11.72 0.59
C ARG A 64 -0.45 -12.63 1.67
N SER A 65 0.10 -13.83 1.88
CA SER A 65 -0.34 -14.75 2.94
C SER A 65 0.06 -14.29 4.36
N ARG A 66 1.12 -13.50 4.49
CA ARG A 66 1.58 -12.95 5.77
C ARG A 66 0.79 -11.73 6.23
N ILE A 67 0.23 -10.94 5.31
CA ILE A 67 -0.41 -9.65 5.62
C ILE A 67 -1.94 -9.78 5.72
N GLY A 68 -2.52 -9.26 6.81
CA GLY A 68 -3.97 -9.20 6.98
C GLY A 68 -4.59 -8.01 6.24
N VAL A 69 -5.58 -8.26 5.38
CA VAL A 69 -6.22 -7.26 4.51
C VAL A 69 -6.78 -6.09 5.30
N MET A 70 -7.55 -6.37 6.34
CA MET A 70 -8.18 -5.34 7.17
C MET A 70 -7.17 -4.42 7.85
N ASN A 71 -6.12 -5.01 8.45
CA ASN A 71 -5.08 -4.25 9.14
C ASN A 71 -4.27 -3.41 8.16
N TYR A 72 -3.95 -3.97 6.99
CA TYR A 72 -3.17 -3.27 5.97
C TYR A 72 -3.94 -2.07 5.40
N ILE A 73 -5.20 -2.27 5.03
CA ILE A 73 -6.08 -1.19 4.57
C ILE A 73 -6.16 -0.09 5.62
N HIS A 74 -6.49 -0.45 6.87
CA HIS A 74 -6.60 0.52 7.96
C HIS A 74 -5.29 1.32 8.18
N GLN A 75 -4.13 0.68 8.12
CA GLN A 75 -2.84 1.36 8.27
C GLN A 75 -2.52 2.29 7.09
N ARG A 76 -2.92 1.93 5.87
CA ARG A 76 -2.61 2.70 4.66
C ARG A 76 -3.56 3.88 4.45
N THR A 77 -4.85 3.69 4.69
CA THR A 77 -5.89 4.69 4.37
C THR A 77 -6.38 5.47 5.59
N ARG A 78 -6.10 4.98 6.82
CA ARG A 78 -6.67 5.50 8.08
C ARG A 78 -8.21 5.45 8.16
N ILE A 79 -8.87 4.75 7.25
CA ILE A 79 -10.32 4.52 7.29
C ILE A 79 -10.66 3.68 8.52
N SER A 80 -11.79 3.98 9.17
CA SER A 80 -12.21 3.27 10.37
C SER A 80 -12.39 1.76 10.11
N ARG A 81 -12.08 0.95 11.12
CA ARG A 81 -12.19 -0.51 11.03
C ARG A 81 -13.60 -0.98 10.68
N SER A 82 -14.64 -0.29 11.18
CA SER A 82 -16.04 -0.59 10.87
C SER A 82 -16.34 -0.39 9.39
N VAL A 83 -15.95 0.75 8.81
CA VAL A 83 -16.16 1.05 7.38
C VAL A 83 -15.40 0.07 6.49
N VAL A 84 -14.15 -0.26 6.85
CA VAL A 84 -13.38 -1.28 6.11
C VAL A 84 -14.06 -2.64 6.19
N ALA A 85 -14.57 -3.04 7.37
CA ALA A 85 -15.28 -4.31 7.52
C ALA A 85 -16.55 -4.36 6.68
N GLU A 86 -17.33 -3.28 6.67
CA GLU A 86 -18.56 -3.14 5.90
C GLU A 86 -18.30 -3.29 4.39
N VAL A 87 -17.33 -2.55 3.86
CA VAL A 87 -16.95 -2.62 2.44
C VAL A 87 -16.42 -4.01 2.08
N LEU A 88 -15.54 -4.59 2.90
CA LEU A 88 -15.02 -5.94 2.64
C LEU A 88 -16.12 -7.00 2.70
N ALA A 89 -17.08 -6.89 3.62
CA ALA A 89 -18.22 -7.79 3.71
C ALA A 89 -19.11 -7.69 2.46
N ALA A 90 -19.38 -6.46 2.00
CA ALA A 90 -20.14 -6.23 0.79
C ALA A 90 -19.43 -6.78 -0.46
N LEU A 91 -18.11 -6.56 -0.57
CA LEU A 91 -17.30 -7.08 -1.66
C LEU A 91 -17.28 -8.62 -1.70
N ARG A 92 -17.18 -9.26 -0.53
CA ARG A 92 -17.24 -10.73 -0.42
C ARG A 92 -18.63 -11.27 -0.77
N LYS A 93 -19.69 -10.62 -0.31
CA LYS A 93 -21.07 -11.01 -0.62
C LYS A 93 -21.37 -10.91 -2.11
N GLY A 94 -20.82 -9.90 -2.78
CA GLY A 94 -20.92 -9.74 -4.23
C GLY A 94 -20.01 -10.65 -5.06
N GLY A 95 -19.18 -11.50 -4.43
CA GLY A 95 -18.24 -12.37 -5.14
C GLY A 95 -17.09 -11.63 -5.81
N TYR A 96 -16.85 -10.36 -5.45
CA TYR A 96 -15.83 -9.51 -6.05
C TYR A 96 -14.42 -9.86 -5.57
N ILE A 97 -14.30 -10.32 -4.32
CA ILE A 97 -13.03 -10.72 -3.70
C ILE A 97 -13.17 -12.05 -2.96
N GLU A 98 -12.08 -12.80 -2.90
CA GLU A 98 -11.96 -14.01 -2.10
C GLU A 98 -10.96 -13.79 -0.97
N MET A 99 -11.37 -14.15 0.25
CA MET A 99 -10.56 -13.99 1.44
C MET A 99 -10.60 -15.23 2.33
N ASN A 100 -9.43 -15.69 2.77
CA ASN A 100 -9.26 -16.83 3.68
C ASN A 100 -8.50 -16.39 4.94
N LYS A 101 -9.05 -16.63 6.13
CA LYS A 101 -8.46 -16.25 7.43
C LYS A 101 -7.94 -14.79 7.47
N GLY A 102 -8.67 -13.87 6.84
CA GLY A 102 -8.32 -12.45 6.78
C GLY A 102 -7.22 -12.07 5.77
N LYS A 103 -6.79 -13.02 4.92
CA LYS A 103 -5.83 -12.83 3.83
C LYS A 103 -6.54 -12.75 2.48
N LEU A 104 -5.96 -12.01 1.54
CA LEU A 104 -6.50 -11.87 0.18
C LEU A 104 -6.08 -13.08 -0.66
N VAL A 105 -7.04 -13.78 -1.26
CA VAL A 105 -6.82 -14.98 -2.09
C VAL A 105 -7.02 -14.69 -3.57
N ALA A 106 -8.04 -13.93 -3.93
CA ALA A 106 -8.27 -13.54 -5.31
C ALA A 106 -9.08 -12.23 -5.39
N ILE A 107 -8.95 -11.56 -6.53
CA ILE A 107 -9.83 -10.46 -6.95
C ILE A 107 -10.45 -10.90 -8.28
N ASN A 108 -11.78 -11.03 -8.29
CA ASN A 108 -12.51 -11.48 -9.47
C ASN A 108 -12.83 -10.30 -10.38
N ARG A 109 -13.55 -9.31 -9.84
CA ARG A 109 -13.89 -8.05 -10.52
C ARG A 109 -14.17 -7.01 -9.45
N LEU A 110 -13.61 -5.81 -9.54
CA LEU A 110 -13.94 -4.72 -8.63
C LEU A 110 -14.79 -3.67 -9.36
N PRO A 111 -16.02 -3.39 -8.89
CA PRO A 111 -16.85 -2.31 -9.44
C PRO A 111 -16.07 -0.99 -9.50
N SER A 112 -16.25 -0.24 -10.58
CA SER A 112 -15.71 1.12 -10.71
C SER A 112 -16.45 2.12 -9.82
N GLU A 113 -17.73 1.85 -9.52
CA GLU A 113 -18.58 2.72 -8.69
C GLU A 113 -19.29 1.87 -7.62
N TYR A 114 -19.35 2.41 -6.40
CA TYR A 114 -20.01 1.84 -5.23
C TYR A 114 -20.61 2.96 -4.37
#